data_AF-A0A3D4B6I7-F1
#
_entry.id   AF-A0A3D4B6I7-F1
#
_cell.length_a   1.000
_cell.length_b   1.000
_cell.length_c   1.000
_cell.angle_alpha   90.00
_cell.angle_beta   90.00
_cell.angle_gamma   90.00
#
_symmetry.space_group_name_H-M   'P 1'
#
loop_
_entity.id
_entity.type
_entity.pdbx_description
1 polymer ?
#
loop_
_entity_poly.entity_id
_entity_poly.type
_entity_poly.pdbx_seq_one_letter_code
_entity_poly.pdbx_strand_id
1 'polypeptide(L)' 'MAKGLTRQSDDFSAWYNELISKAELADNAPTRGCMVIRPYGFALWENMVAQLDRMFKDTGHVNAYFPLLIPES' A
#
# COMPACT_ATOMS: atom_id res chain seq x y z
N MET A 1 14.42 -21.67 14.23
CA MET A 1 13.73 -22.18 13.02
C MET A 1 12.64 -21.18 12.69
N ALA A 2 12.78 -20.41 11.61
CA ALA A 2 11.76 -19.44 11.22
C ALA A 2 10.46 -20.21 10.92
N LYS A 3 9.40 -19.99 11.72
CA LYS A 3 8.08 -20.53 11.40
C LYS A 3 7.70 -20.03 10.01
N GLY A 4 7.37 -20.96 9.11
CA GLY A 4 6.85 -20.64 7.78
C GLY A 4 5.60 -19.76 7.85
N LEU A 5 5.15 -19.25 6.71
CA LEU A 5 3.87 -18.54 6.63
C LEU A 5 2.71 -19.52 6.89
N THR A 6 1.64 -19.02 7.52
CA THR A 6 0.35 -19.71 7.55
C THR A 6 -0.08 -20.08 6.12
N ARG A 7 -0.67 -21.26 5.90
CA ARG A 7 -1.15 -21.64 4.57
C ARG A 7 -2.36 -20.78 4.19
N GLN A 8 -2.35 -20.24 2.97
CA GLN A 8 -3.47 -19.43 2.44
C GLN A 8 -4.83 -20.12 2.54
N SER A 9 -4.87 -21.44 2.31
CA SER A 9 -6.09 -22.25 2.35
C SER A 9 -6.71 -22.41 3.74
N ASP A 10 -5.89 -22.24 4.79
CA ASP A 10 -6.30 -22.53 6.16
C ASP A 10 -6.77 -21.25 6.86
N ASP A 11 -5.99 -20.17 6.73
CA ASP A 11 -6.32 -18.85 7.24
C ASP A 11 -5.64 -17.79 6.37
N PHE A 12 -6.40 -17.26 5.41
CA PHE A 12 -5.92 -16.24 4.47
C PHE A 12 -5.58 -14.93 5.19
N SER A 13 -6.34 -14.57 6.23
CA SER A 13 -6.13 -13.33 6.97
C SER A 13 -4.81 -13.36 7.74
N ALA A 14 -4.52 -14.47 8.43
CA ALA A 14 -3.24 -14.66 9.10
C ALA A 14 -2.08 -14.69 8.09
N TRP A 15 -2.22 -15.46 7.00
CA TRP A 15 -1.23 -15.50 5.92
C TRP A 15 -0.90 -14.11 5.37
N TYR A 16 -1.91 -13.31 5.07
CA TYR A 16 -1.74 -11.98 4.47
C TYR A 16 -0.98 -11.03 5.39
N ASN A 17 -1.37 -10.97 6.67
CA ASN A 17 -0.72 -10.12 7.65
C ASN A 17 0.72 -10.57 7.95
N GLU A 18 0.94 -11.88 8.05
CA GLU A 18 2.30 -12.43 8.22
C GLU A 18 3.18 -12.14 7.00
N LEU A 19 2.63 -12.24 5.80
CA LEU A 19 3.36 -11.95 4.56
C LEU A 19 3.75 -10.48 4.49
N ILE A 20 2.82 -9.55 4.76
CA ILE A 20 3.10 -8.11 4.77
C ILE A 20 4.22 -7.78 5.76
N SER A 21 4.15 -8.35 6.97
CA SER A 21 5.14 -8.10 8.02
C SER A 21 6.50 -8.74 7.69
N LYS A 22 6.53 -10.02 7.32
CA LYS A 22 7.78 -10.75 7.03
C LYS A 22 8.48 -10.25 5.76
N ALA A 23 7.71 -9.76 4.78
CA ALA A 23 8.26 -9.16 3.56
C ALA A 23 8.60 -7.67 3.73
N GLU A 24 8.42 -7.10 4.93
CA GLU A 24 8.75 -5.72 5.22
C GLU A 24 8.01 -4.72 4.30
N LEU A 25 6.74 -4.98 4.02
CA LEU A 25 5.92 -4.12 3.15
C LEU A 25 5.28 -2.96 3.93
N ALA A 26 4.73 -3.24 5.12
CA ALA A 26 4.11 -2.24 5.98
C ALA A 26 4.08 -2.70 7.44
N ASP A 27 4.06 -1.74 8.36
CA ASP A 27 3.88 -1.94 9.80
C ASP A 27 2.63 -1.22 10.30
N ASN A 28 2.11 -1.63 11.47
CA ASN A 28 1.01 -0.93 12.12
C ASN A 28 1.48 0.42 12.69
N ALA A 29 0.72 1.49 12.43
CA ALA A 29 0.96 2.79 13.05
C ALA A 29 0.36 2.85 14.47
N PRO A 30 0.83 3.78 15.33
CA PRO A 30 0.22 3.98 16.66
C PRO A 30 -1.24 4.43 16.60
N THR A 31 -1.63 5.12 15.52
CA THR A 31 -3.02 5.49 15.27
C THR A 31 -3.78 4.28 14.72
N ARG A 32 -4.83 3.88 15.43
CA ARG A 32 -5.68 2.75 15.04
C ARG A 32 -6.21 2.92 13.61
N GLY A 33 -6.01 1.89 12.80
CA GLY A 33 -6.45 1.87 11.40
C GLY A 33 -5.45 2.50 10.43
N CYS A 34 -4.33 3.05 10.90
CA CYS A 34 -3.25 3.56 10.07
C CYS A 34 -2.09 2.56 9.97
N MET A 35 -1.32 2.66 8.90
CA MET A 35 -0.13 1.84 8.65
C MET A 35 1.04 2.73 8.26
N VAL A 36 2.26 2.27 8.56
CA VAL A 36 3.50 2.84 8.04
C VAL A 36 3.95 1.95 6.88
N ILE A 37 3.90 2.47 5.65
CA ILE A 37 4.38 1.74 4.49
C ILE A 37 5.91 1.79 4.49
N ARG A 38 6.56 0.62 4.49
CA ARG A 38 8.02 0.50 4.52
C ARG A 38 8.61 0.70 3.12
N PRO A 39 9.94 0.93 2.98
CA PRO A 39 10.56 1.23 1.68
C PRO A 39 10.24 0.22 0.59
N TYR A 40 10.21 -1.08 0.89
CA TYR A 40 9.90 -2.09 -0.11
C TYR A 40 8.44 -2.02 -0.57
N GLY A 41 7.49 -1.83 0.35
CA GLY A 41 6.08 -1.61 -0.01
C GLY A 41 5.85 -0.30 -0.77
N PHE A 42 6.56 0.76 -0.39
CA PHE A 42 6.43 2.07 -1.04
C PHE A 42 7.00 2.05 -2.47
N ALA A 43 8.10 1.33 -2.71
CA ALA A 43 8.65 1.15 -4.05
C ALA A 43 7.65 0.46 -5.01
N LEU A 44 6.86 -0.50 -4.53
CA LEU A 44 5.79 -1.09 -5.33
C LEU A 44 4.74 -0.05 -5.72
N TRP A 45 4.34 0.82 -4.77
CA TRP A 45 3.43 1.92 -5.02
C TRP A 45 4.00 2.93 -6.02
N GLU A 46 5.25 3.36 -5.86
CA GLU A 46 5.91 4.30 -6.79
C GLU A 46 5.93 3.77 -8.22
N ASN A 47 6.21 2.48 -8.41
CA ASN A 47 6.19 1.85 -9.73
C ASN A 47 4.79 1.86 -10.36
N MET A 48 3.74 1.57 -9.57
CA MET A 48 2.36 1.61 -10.04
C MET A 48 1.95 3.04 -10.42
N VAL A 49 2.25 4.02 -9.57
CA VAL A 49 1.96 5.44 -9.84
C VAL A 49 2.66 5.90 -11.11
N ALA A 50 3.96 5.61 -11.27
CA ALA A 50 4.72 6.01 -12.45
C ALA A 50 4.15 5.42 -13.74
N GLN A 51 3.70 4.16 -13.69
CA GLN A 51 3.11 3.51 -14.86
C GLN A 51 1.73 4.11 -15.21
N LEU A 52 0.87 4.33 -14.22
CA LEU A 52 -0.45 4.92 -14.44
C LEU A 52 -0.35 6.38 -14.88
N ASP A 53 0.52 7.17 -14.26
CA ASP A 53 0.75 8.57 -14.62
C ASP A 53 1.20 8.72 -16.08
N ARG A 54 2.06 7.82 -16.56
CA ARG A 54 2.42 7.74 -17.99
C ARG A 54 1.19 7.51 -18.86
N MET A 55 0.39 6.49 -18.55
CA MET A 55 -0.81 6.14 -19.32
C MET A 55 -1.85 7.28 -19.34
N PHE A 56 -1.99 8.01 -18.22
CA PHE A 56 -2.86 9.19 -18.15
C PHE A 56 -2.35 10.33 -19.02
N LYS A 57 -1.04 10.60 -19.00
CA LYS A 57 -0.42 11.63 -19.84
C LYS A 57 -0.51 11.29 -21.33
N ASP A 58 -0.36 10.03 -21.70
CA ASP A 58 -0.51 9.54 -23.09
C ASP A 58 -1.91 9.80 -23.66
N THR A 59 -2.91 9.95 -22.78
CA THR A 59 -4.31 10.24 -23.12
C THR A 59 -4.71 11.70 -22.89
N GLY A 60 -3.74 12.58 -22.66
CA GLY A 60 -3.94 14.04 -22.55
C GLY A 60 -4.39 14.53 -21.18
N HIS A 61 -4.38 13.68 -20.15
CA HIS A 61 -4.72 14.09 -18.79
C HIS A 61 -3.59 14.92 -18.16
N VAL A 62 -3.97 15.83 -17.26
CA VAL A 62 -3.05 16.66 -16.49
C VAL A 62 -3.39 16.52 -15.01
N ASN A 63 -2.36 16.28 -14.19
CA ASN A 63 -2.53 16.16 -12.74
C ASN A 63 -2.92 17.49 -12.12
N ALA A 64 -3.78 17.45 -11.11
CA ALA A 64 -4.13 18.59 -10.26
C ALA A 64 -4.06 18.17 -8.78
N TYR A 65 -3.83 19.13 -7.89
CA TYR A 65 -3.78 18.89 -6.46
C TYR A 65 -4.83 19.76 -5.77
N PHE A 66 -5.75 19.11 -5.07
CA PHE A 66 -6.84 19.76 -4.35
C PHE A 66 -6.58 19.75 -2.84
N PRO A 67 -7.19 20.66 -2.07
CA PRO A 67 -7.10 20.65 -0.62
C PRO A 67 -7.63 19.36 0.00
N LEU A 68 -6.96 18.87 1.05
CA LEU A 68 -7.41 17.70 1.82
C LEU A 68 -8.68 18.00 2.65
N LEU A 69 -8.78 19.22 3.19
CA LEU A 69 -9.91 19.64 4.03
C LEU A 69 -11.01 20.25 3.14
N ILE A 70 -12.22 19.72 3.23
CA ILE A 70 -13.40 20.16 2.49
C ILE A 70 -14.39 20.80 3.49
N PRO A 71 -14.96 21.99 3.20
CA PRO A 71 -15.99 22.60 4.05
C PRO A 71 -17.25 21.72 4.15
N GLU A 72 -17.90 21.73 5.32
CA GLU A 72 -19.13 20.94 5.59
C GLU A 72 -20.41 21.54 4.95
N SER A 73 -20.33 22.76 4.40
CA SER A 73 -21.46 23.54 3.86
C SER A 73 -22.33 22.80 2.85
#